data_AF-A0A8D8FXK7-F1
#
_entry.id   AF-A0A8D8FXK7-F1
#
_cell.length_a   1.000
_cell.length_b   1.000
_cell.length_c   1.000
_cell.angle_alpha   90.00
_cell.angle_beta   90.00
_cell.angle_gamma   90.00
#
_symmetry.space_group_name_H-M   'P 1'
#
loop_
_entity.id
_entity.type
_entity.pdbx_description
1 polymer ?
#
loop_
_entity_poly.entity_id
_entity_poly.type
_entity_poly.pdbx_seq_one_letter_code
_entity_poly.pdbx_strand_id
1 'polypeptide(L)'
;HHYVAQTLTFMVSGNMDKGSTEYHLEAAITKVFGTEAGWYVCDEAIQLLGGNGYMKATGLEQFMRDMRVFRIFEGANDVLRLFIALTGIQFAGQQLKGLQKAFKNPLMNMGLILQEGSKRLSRSIGSGGTNLEQFVADTLKDSAKLCAQVSNHHSFCQLIVFEFCTAFKSRSADNDR
;
A
#
# COMPACT_ATOMS: atom_id res chain seq x y z
N HIS A 1 8.31 -2.31 -13.29
CA HIS A 1 7.84 -3.45 -12.48
C HIS A 1 8.89 -3.99 -11.52
N HIS A 2 10.06 -4.43 -12.01
CA HIS A 2 11.11 -5.03 -11.17
C HIS A 2 11.55 -4.15 -9.99
N TYR A 3 11.90 -2.89 -10.23
CA TYR A 3 12.33 -1.94 -9.18
C TYR A 3 11.30 -1.77 -8.04
N VAL A 4 10.01 -1.72 -8.38
CA VAL A 4 8.93 -1.59 -7.39
C VAL A 4 8.82 -2.87 -6.57
N ALA A 5 8.85 -4.05 -7.21
CA ALA A 5 8.78 -5.33 -6.52
C ALA A 5 9.96 -5.53 -5.55
N GLN A 6 11.16 -5.16 -5.98
CA GLN A 6 12.37 -5.20 -5.15
C GLN A 6 12.24 -4.24 -3.96
N THR A 7 11.84 -2.99 -4.19
CA THR A 7 11.64 -1.99 -3.13
C THR A 7 10.60 -2.45 -2.10
N LEU A 8 9.47 -2.99 -2.54
CA LEU A 8 8.43 -3.51 -1.64
C LEU A 8 8.95 -4.66 -0.78
N THR A 9 9.67 -5.60 -1.39
CA THR A 9 10.23 -6.77 -0.69
C THR A 9 11.21 -6.34 0.40
N PHE A 10 12.16 -5.46 0.08
CA PHE A 10 13.13 -4.96 1.06
C PHE A 10 12.51 -4.06 2.13
N MET A 11 11.45 -3.34 1.79
CA MET A 11 10.72 -2.53 2.76
C MET A 11 10.01 -3.40 3.80
N VAL A 12 9.32 -4.45 3.35
CA VAL A 12 8.64 -5.39 4.24
C VAL A 12 9.66 -6.15 5.10
N SER A 13 10.74 -6.66 4.51
CA SER A 13 11.79 -7.34 5.28
C SER A 13 12.43 -6.41 6.31
N GLY A 14 12.76 -5.18 5.92
CA GLY A 14 13.32 -4.18 6.84
C GLY A 14 12.35 -3.78 7.95
N ASN A 15 11.05 -3.79 7.70
CA ASN A 15 10.05 -3.59 8.75
C ASN A 15 10.01 -4.79 9.72
N MET A 16 10.09 -6.02 9.21
CA MET A 16 10.13 -7.24 10.04
C MET A 16 11.39 -7.28 10.92
N ASP A 17 12.56 -6.92 10.36
CA ASP A 17 13.83 -6.88 11.09
C ASP A 17 13.81 -5.83 12.22
N LYS A 18 13.04 -4.74 12.05
CA LYS A 18 12.79 -3.73 13.08
C LYS A 18 11.75 -4.16 14.13
N GLY A 19 11.26 -5.40 14.09
CA GLY A 19 10.29 -5.93 15.04
C GLY A 19 8.85 -5.47 14.81
N SER A 20 8.48 -5.05 13.58
CA SER A 20 7.07 -4.79 13.26
C SER A 20 6.24 -6.07 13.45
N THR A 21 5.17 -6.00 14.23
CA THR A 21 4.20 -7.10 14.35
C THR A 21 3.08 -7.00 13.32
N GLU A 22 2.75 -5.77 12.90
CA GLU A 22 1.80 -5.50 11.82
C GLU A 22 2.57 -5.34 10.51
N TYR A 23 2.53 -6.37 9.67
CA TYR A 23 3.09 -6.36 8.30
C TYR A 23 2.27 -7.20 7.31
N HIS A 24 1.13 -7.74 7.75
CA HIS A 24 0.34 -8.69 6.98
C HIS A 24 -0.23 -8.06 5.71
N LEU A 25 -0.59 -6.77 5.76
CA LEU A 25 -1.14 -6.04 4.63
C LEU A 25 -0.06 -5.78 3.57
N GLU A 26 1.10 -5.28 3.99
CA GLU A 26 2.22 -4.97 3.11
C GLU A 26 2.83 -6.24 2.51
N ALA A 27 2.88 -7.33 3.28
CA ALA A 27 3.30 -8.64 2.78
C ALA A 27 2.33 -9.16 1.70
N ALA A 28 1.01 -9.05 1.92
CA ALA A 28 0.01 -9.44 0.93
C ALA A 28 0.12 -8.61 -0.36
N ILE A 29 0.29 -7.29 -0.24
CA ILE A 29 0.48 -6.38 -1.39
C ILE A 29 1.75 -6.78 -2.15
N THR A 30 2.85 -7.00 -1.44
CA THR A 30 4.14 -7.37 -2.03
C THR A 30 4.06 -8.69 -2.79
N LYS A 31 3.39 -9.69 -2.22
CA LYS A 31 3.18 -10.99 -2.88
C LYS A 31 2.37 -10.83 -4.18
N VAL A 32 1.22 -10.15 -4.11
CA VAL A 32 0.35 -9.95 -5.29
C VAL A 32 1.11 -9.19 -6.38
N PHE A 33 1.73 -8.07 -6.02
CA PHE A 33 2.47 -7.24 -6.98
C PHE A 33 3.68 -7.96 -7.55
N GLY A 34 4.51 -8.59 -6.71
CA GLY A 34 5.73 -9.26 -7.15
C GLY A 34 5.47 -10.42 -8.10
N THR A 35 4.44 -11.22 -7.83
CA THR A 35 4.09 -12.37 -8.67
C THR A 35 3.49 -11.96 -10.02
N GLU A 36 2.67 -10.90 -10.06
CA GLU A 36 2.13 -10.36 -11.30
C GLU A 36 3.17 -9.60 -12.12
N ALA A 37 4.03 -8.84 -11.45
CA ALA A 37 5.18 -8.18 -12.06
C ALA A 37 6.13 -9.19 -12.70
N GLY A 38 6.45 -10.28 -11.99
CA GLY A 38 7.29 -11.35 -12.52
C GLY A 38 6.66 -12.00 -13.74
N TRP A 39 5.37 -12.36 -13.67
CA TRP A 39 4.65 -12.93 -14.82
C TRP A 39 4.68 -12.00 -16.04
N TYR A 40 4.40 -10.71 -15.85
CA TYR A 40 4.44 -9.71 -16.91
C TYR A 40 5.82 -9.61 -17.57
N VAL A 41 6.90 -9.56 -16.77
CA VAL A 41 8.26 -9.48 -17.30
C VAL A 41 8.64 -10.73 -18.10
N CYS A 42 8.22 -11.93 -17.66
CA CYS A 42 8.45 -13.17 -18.41
C CYS A 42 7.72 -13.17 -19.76
N ASP A 43 6.46 -12.74 -19.75
CA ASP A 43 5.62 -12.70 -20.93
C ASP A 43 6.19 -11.74 -21.99
N GLU A 44 6.58 -10.53 -21.58
CA GLU A 44 7.25 -9.56 -22.44
C GLU A 44 8.61 -10.05 -22.95
N ALA A 45 9.37 -10.78 -22.12
CA ALA A 45 10.65 -11.35 -22.54
C ALA A 45 10.48 -12.39 -23.65
N ILE A 46 9.46 -13.26 -23.55
CA ILE A 46 9.12 -14.22 -24.61
C ILE A 46 8.69 -13.46 -25.87
N GLN A 47 7.83 -12.45 -25.73
CA GLN A 47 7.35 -11.66 -26.84
C GLN A 47 8.49 -10.94 -27.59
N LEU A 48 9.47 -10.39 -26.86
CA LEU A 48 10.65 -9.74 -27.43
C LEU A 48 11.54 -10.70 -28.22
N LEU A 49 11.67 -11.95 -27.77
CA LEU A 49 12.46 -12.99 -28.46
C LEU A 49 11.67 -13.68 -29.59
N GLY A 50 10.38 -13.41 -29.72
CA GLY A 50 9.50 -14.01 -30.72
C GLY A 50 9.51 -15.54 -30.65
N GLY A 51 9.61 -16.20 -31.80
CA GLY A 51 9.63 -17.66 -31.88
C GLY A 51 10.74 -18.32 -31.04
N ASN A 52 11.88 -17.64 -30.87
CA ASN A 52 12.99 -18.16 -30.06
C ASN A 52 12.66 -18.18 -28.57
N GLY A 53 11.86 -17.24 -28.07
CA GLY A 53 11.44 -17.21 -26.67
C GLY A 53 10.54 -18.39 -26.28
N TYR A 54 9.91 -19.04 -27.25
CA TYR A 54 9.13 -20.26 -27.07
C TYR A 54 9.98 -21.55 -27.14
N MET A 55 11.23 -21.45 -27.60
CA MET A 55 12.10 -22.61 -27.75
C MET A 55 12.74 -23.00 -26.43
N LYS A 56 12.71 -24.30 -26.11
CA LYS A 56 13.32 -24.89 -24.92
C LYS A 56 14.80 -24.57 -24.71
N ALA A 57 15.51 -24.25 -25.78
CA ALA A 57 16.92 -23.86 -25.71
C ALA A 57 17.15 -22.55 -24.94
N THR A 58 16.15 -21.66 -24.88
CA THR A 58 16.26 -20.37 -24.16
C THR A 58 15.91 -20.49 -22.68
N GLY A 59 15.12 -21.49 -22.28
CA GLY A 59 14.69 -21.73 -20.91
C GLY A 59 13.62 -20.75 -20.39
N LEU A 60 13.19 -19.77 -21.20
CA LEU A 60 12.17 -18.80 -20.81
C LEU A 60 10.78 -19.43 -20.68
N GLU A 61 10.48 -20.41 -21.52
CA GLU A 61 9.25 -21.18 -21.46
C GLU A 61 9.16 -22.02 -20.17
N GLN A 62 10.30 -22.48 -19.64
CA GLN A 62 10.34 -23.10 -18.32
C GLN A 62 10.04 -22.08 -17.23
N PHE A 63 10.71 -20.93 -17.26
CA PHE A 63 10.51 -19.89 -16.26
C PHE A 63 9.07 -19.35 -16.25
N MET A 64 8.45 -19.20 -17.42
CA MET A 64 7.03 -18.82 -17.53
C MET A 64 6.11 -19.86 -16.88
N ARG A 65 6.35 -21.16 -17.11
CA ARG A 65 5.56 -22.24 -16.46
C ARG A 65 5.71 -22.21 -14.95
N ASP A 66 6.93 -22.03 -14.45
CA ASP A 66 7.21 -21.98 -13.02
C ASP A 66 6.57 -20.73 -12.37
N MET A 67 6.58 -19.60 -13.08
CA MET A 67 5.97 -18.36 -12.59
C MET A 67 4.45 -18.44 -12.40
N ARG A 68 3.77 -19.35 -13.10
CA ARG A 68 2.31 -19.45 -13.06
C ARG A 68 1.77 -19.85 -11.69
N VAL A 69 2.50 -20.70 -10.97
CA VAL A 69 2.05 -21.26 -9.68
C VAL A 69 2.11 -20.22 -8.55
N PHE A 70 3.06 -19.27 -8.59
CA PHE A 70 3.22 -18.27 -7.53
C PHE A 70 2.00 -17.34 -7.38
N ARG A 71 1.21 -17.16 -8.44
CA ARG A 71 -0.06 -16.40 -8.36
C ARG A 71 -1.17 -17.14 -7.60
N ILE A 72 -1.02 -18.44 -7.37
CA ILE A 72 -2.02 -19.33 -6.76
C ILE A 72 -1.57 -19.78 -5.36
N PHE A 73 -0.31 -20.17 -5.22
CA PHE A 73 0.25 -20.68 -3.97
C PHE A 73 0.46 -19.55 -2.92
N GLU A 74 0.59 -19.92 -1.64
CA GLU A 74 0.68 -19.00 -0.49
C GLU A 74 -0.48 -17.96 -0.42
N GLY A 75 -1.69 -18.41 -0.79
CA GLY A 75 -2.87 -17.56 -0.93
C GLY A 75 -3.01 -17.02 -2.35
N ALA A 76 -4.12 -17.37 -3.01
CA ALA A 76 -4.39 -16.91 -4.37
C ALA A 76 -4.46 -15.37 -4.42
N ASN A 77 -3.92 -14.77 -5.49
CA ASN A 77 -3.84 -13.30 -5.59
C ASN A 77 -5.22 -12.63 -5.44
N ASP A 78 -6.30 -13.23 -5.94
CA ASP A 78 -7.65 -12.69 -5.81
C ASP A 78 -8.16 -12.72 -4.36
N VAL A 79 -7.83 -13.78 -3.62
CA VAL A 79 -8.14 -13.89 -2.18
C VAL A 79 -7.33 -12.87 -1.38
N LEU A 80 -6.06 -12.67 -1.72
CA LEU A 80 -5.22 -11.66 -1.07
C LEU A 80 -5.69 -10.24 -1.37
N ARG A 81 -6.15 -9.95 -2.60
CA ARG A 81 -6.77 -8.66 -2.95
C ARG A 81 -8.03 -8.42 -2.13
N LEU A 82 -8.86 -9.44 -1.94
CA LEU A 82 -10.04 -9.35 -1.07
C LEU A 82 -9.65 -9.13 0.39
N PHE A 83 -8.62 -9.83 0.89
CA PHE A 83 -8.08 -9.64 2.23
C PHE A 83 -7.58 -8.20 2.44
N ILE A 84 -6.82 -7.65 1.50
CA ILE A 84 -6.33 -6.27 1.53
C ILE A 84 -7.49 -5.28 1.61
N ALA A 85 -8.50 -5.45 0.76
CA ALA A 85 -9.68 -4.59 0.73
C ALA A 85 -10.47 -4.68 2.05
N LEU A 86 -10.75 -5.89 2.54
CA LEU A 86 -11.53 -6.09 3.76
C LEU A 86 -10.82 -5.55 5.00
N THR A 87 -9.52 -5.79 5.12
CA THR A 87 -8.70 -5.29 6.23
C THR A 87 -8.69 -3.76 6.25
N GLY A 88 -8.52 -3.13 5.08
CA GLY A 88 -8.64 -1.67 4.94
C GLY A 88 -10.01 -1.16 5.39
N ILE A 89 -11.11 -1.80 4.98
CA ILE A 89 -12.47 -1.40 5.40
C ILE A 89 -12.67 -1.56 6.92
N GLN A 90 -12.17 -2.64 7.51
CA GLN A 90 -12.30 -2.89 8.94
C GLN A 90 -11.63 -1.79 9.77
N PHE A 91 -10.43 -1.35 9.36
CA PHE A 91 -9.76 -0.24 10.03
C PHE A 91 -10.57 1.07 9.91
N ALA A 92 -11.13 1.36 8.73
CA ALA A 92 -12.02 2.51 8.54
C ALA A 92 -13.25 2.45 9.46
N GLY A 93 -13.85 1.26 9.53
CA GLY A 93 -15.03 0.99 10.33
C GLY A 93 -14.78 1.19 11.82
N GLN A 94 -13.59 0.85 12.32
CA GLN A 94 -13.20 1.10 13.71
C GLN A 94 -13.14 2.60 14.02
N GLN A 95 -12.55 3.41 13.12
CA GLN A 95 -12.50 4.87 13.27
C GLN A 95 -13.90 5.49 13.28
N LEU A 96 -14.78 5.02 12.39
CA LEU A 96 -16.17 5.48 12.33
C LEU A 96 -16.98 5.08 13.56
N LYS A 97 -16.78 3.87 14.10
CA LYS A 97 -17.41 3.43 15.37
C LYS A 97 -16.97 4.30 16.55
N GLY A 98 -15.69 4.68 16.62
CA GLY A 98 -15.17 5.62 17.62
C GLY A 98 -15.88 6.97 17.57
N LEU A 99 -16.05 7.51 16.36
CA LEU A 99 -16.81 8.74 16.12
C LEU A 99 -18.30 8.62 16.41
N GLN A 100 -18.93 7.50 16.04
CA GLN A 100 -20.34 7.25 16.35
C GLN A 100 -20.58 7.22 17.86
N LYS A 101 -19.66 6.61 18.61
CA LYS A 101 -19.70 6.58 20.08
C LYS A 101 -19.48 7.96 20.68
N ALA A 102 -18.60 8.77 20.10
CA ALA A 102 -18.43 10.17 20.47
C ALA A 102 -19.71 10.99 20.21
N PHE A 103 -20.36 10.77 19.06
CA PHE A 103 -21.60 11.46 18.69
C PHE A 103 -22.81 11.07 19.56
N LYS A 104 -22.87 9.83 20.06
CA LYS A 104 -23.90 9.40 21.04
C LYS A 104 -23.80 10.12 22.40
N ASN A 105 -22.63 10.64 22.77
CA ASN A 105 -22.41 11.43 23.99
C ASN A 105 -21.86 12.83 23.66
N PRO A 106 -22.69 13.70 23.05
CA PRO A 106 -22.22 14.94 22.43
C PRO A 106 -21.67 15.97 23.42
N LEU A 107 -22.16 15.98 24.66
CA LEU A 107 -21.72 16.93 25.69
C LEU A 107 -20.35 16.59 26.29
N MET A 108 -20.05 15.30 26.47
CA MET A 108 -18.82 14.86 27.15
C MET A 108 -17.62 14.75 26.20
N ASN A 109 -17.87 14.60 24.89
CA ASN A 109 -16.85 14.51 23.84
C ASN A 109 -16.88 15.68 22.85
N MET A 110 -17.48 16.81 23.25
CA MET A 110 -17.64 17.99 22.40
C MET A 110 -16.31 18.51 21.83
N GLY A 111 -15.22 18.46 22.61
CA GLY A 111 -13.88 18.84 22.16
C GLY A 111 -13.36 17.96 21.02
N LEU A 112 -13.62 16.64 21.09
CA LEU A 112 -13.28 15.70 20.02
C LEU A 112 -14.19 15.91 18.79
N ILE A 113 -15.49 16.19 18.97
CA ILE A 113 -16.42 16.45 17.86
C ILE A 113 -16.07 17.76 17.13
N LEU A 114 -15.69 18.83 17.85
CA LEU A 114 -15.23 20.09 17.24
C LEU A 114 -13.88 19.93 16.54
N GLN A 115 -12.94 19.21 17.15
CA GLN A 115 -11.64 18.94 16.54
C GLN A 115 -11.77 18.05 15.31
N GLU A 116 -12.60 17.01 15.36
CA GLU A 116 -12.78 16.09 14.25
C GLU A 116 -13.69 16.67 13.16
N GLY A 117 -14.65 17.52 13.55
CA GLY A 117 -15.45 18.34 12.65
C GLY A 117 -14.58 19.34 11.89
N SER A 118 -13.68 20.05 12.57
CA SER A 118 -12.75 20.98 11.91
C SER A 118 -11.71 20.27 11.04
N LYS A 119 -11.17 19.10 11.46
CA LYS A 119 -10.30 18.26 10.61
C LYS A 119 -11.02 17.71 9.39
N ARG A 120 -12.27 17.27 9.52
CA ARG A 120 -13.10 16.77 8.40
C ARG A 120 -13.48 17.91 7.45
N LEU A 121 -13.80 19.09 7.98
CA LEU A 121 -14.06 20.28 7.18
C LEU A 121 -12.79 20.71 6.41
N SER A 122 -11.63 20.72 7.08
CA SER A 122 -10.32 21.00 6.47
C SER A 122 -9.96 19.98 5.38
N ARG A 123 -10.23 18.69 5.59
CA ARG A 123 -10.08 17.63 4.57
C ARG A 123 -11.07 17.78 3.42
N SER A 124 -12.31 18.16 3.69
CA SER A 124 -13.35 18.37 2.68
C SER A 124 -13.15 19.65 1.85
N ILE A 125 -12.44 20.65 2.39
CA ILE A 125 -12.10 21.92 1.72
C ILE A 125 -10.74 21.81 0.98
N GLY A 126 -10.12 20.63 0.94
CA GLY A 126 -8.87 20.38 0.19
C GLY A 126 -7.60 20.89 0.87
N SER A 127 -7.70 21.47 2.08
CA SER A 127 -6.58 21.98 2.89
C SER A 127 -6.13 20.99 3.97
N GLY A 128 -6.59 19.74 3.91
CA GLY A 128 -6.26 18.66 4.84
C GLY A 128 -5.53 17.47 4.19
N GLY A 129 -4.86 17.70 3.07
CA GLY A 129 -4.13 16.67 2.34
C GLY A 129 -2.86 16.22 3.08
N THR A 130 -2.51 14.93 2.99
CA THR A 130 -1.23 14.42 3.49
C THR A 130 -0.08 15.05 2.69
N ASN A 131 0.64 16.00 3.27
CA ASN A 131 1.81 16.58 2.62
C ASN A 131 3.02 15.64 2.77
N LEU A 132 3.39 15.02 1.64
CA LEU A 132 4.50 14.06 1.53
C LEU A 132 5.81 14.74 1.13
N GLU A 133 5.80 16.02 0.76
CA GLU A 133 6.99 16.74 0.26
C GLU A 133 8.10 16.82 1.31
N GLN A 134 7.74 16.81 2.60
CA GLN A 134 8.69 16.84 3.71
C GLN A 134 9.51 15.54 3.85
N PHE A 135 9.06 14.43 3.28
CA PHE A 135 9.69 13.11 3.39
C PHE A 135 10.43 12.71 2.12
N VAL A 136 10.40 13.55 1.09
CA VAL A 136 10.86 13.22 -0.26
C VAL A 136 11.89 14.25 -0.69
N ALA A 137 12.93 13.79 -1.38
CA ALA A 137 13.97 14.67 -1.91
C ALA A 137 13.38 15.74 -2.86
N ASP A 138 14.07 16.88 -2.97
CA ASP A 138 13.58 18.03 -3.74
C ASP A 138 13.21 17.70 -5.20
N THR A 139 13.94 16.78 -5.82
CA THR A 139 13.73 16.33 -7.20
C THR A 139 12.45 15.51 -7.41
N LEU A 140 11.87 14.96 -6.34
CA LEU A 140 10.72 14.06 -6.38
C LEU A 140 9.45 14.69 -5.79
N LYS A 141 9.49 15.98 -5.42
CA LYS A 141 8.35 16.68 -4.82
C LYS A 141 7.10 16.67 -5.70
N ASP A 142 7.25 16.80 -7.01
CA ASP A 142 6.08 16.77 -7.91
C ASP A 142 5.42 15.39 -7.97
N SER A 143 6.22 14.32 -7.91
CA SER A 143 5.69 12.95 -7.78
C SER A 143 5.02 12.74 -6.41
N ALA A 144 5.56 13.33 -5.36
CA ALA A 144 4.97 13.29 -4.02
C ALA A 144 3.61 14.00 -3.97
N LYS A 145 3.45 15.13 -4.67
CA LYS A 145 2.16 15.83 -4.83
C LYS A 145 1.13 14.96 -5.53
N LEU A 146 1.51 14.30 -6.62
CA LEU A 146 0.62 13.37 -7.34
C LEU A 146 0.18 12.21 -6.43
N CYS A 147 1.12 11.62 -5.67
CA CYS A 147 0.81 10.58 -4.70
C CYS A 147 -0.16 11.08 -3.62
N ALA A 148 0.07 12.28 -3.08
CA ALA A 148 -0.80 12.91 -2.09
C ALA A 148 -2.21 13.16 -2.66
N GLN A 149 -2.33 13.62 -3.90
CA GLN A 149 -3.61 13.84 -4.57
C GLN A 149 -4.41 12.54 -4.73
N VAL A 150 -3.75 11.46 -5.18
CA VAL A 150 -4.38 10.14 -5.33
C VAL A 150 -4.84 9.59 -3.98
N SER A 151 -4.04 9.79 -2.92
CA SER A 151 -4.40 9.42 -1.55
C SER A 151 -5.62 10.20 -1.03
N ASN A 152 -5.74 11.48 -1.39
CA ASN A 152 -6.84 12.33 -0.94
C ASN A 152 -8.16 12.10 -1.68
N HIS A 153 -8.12 11.72 -2.97
CA HIS A 153 -9.32 11.56 -3.78
C HIS A 153 -10.08 10.25 -3.55
N HIS A 154 -9.40 9.21 -3.06
CA HIS A 154 -10.03 7.93 -2.76
C HIS A 154 -10.23 7.77 -1.25
N SER A 155 -11.36 8.23 -0.73
CA SER A 155 -11.77 8.04 0.68
C SER A 155 -11.73 6.56 1.14
N PHE A 156 -11.67 5.62 0.20
CA PHE A 156 -11.55 4.17 0.43
C PHE A 156 -10.10 3.65 0.34
N CYS A 157 -9.26 4.13 -0.60
CA CYS A 157 -7.83 3.77 -0.67
C CYS A 157 -6.97 4.51 0.36
N GLN A 158 -7.54 5.56 0.98
CA GLN A 158 -6.88 6.33 2.02
C GLN A 158 -6.34 5.42 3.13
N LEU A 159 -6.97 4.29 3.44
CA LEU A 159 -6.48 3.38 4.48
C LEU A 159 -5.21 2.64 4.13
N ILE A 160 -5.09 2.15 2.89
CA ILE A 160 -3.95 1.34 2.45
C ILE A 160 -2.71 2.23 2.26
N VAL A 161 -2.88 3.43 1.70
CA VAL A 161 -1.76 4.38 1.49
C VAL A 161 -1.42 5.15 2.76
N PHE A 162 -2.40 5.45 3.62
CA PHE A 162 -2.15 6.14 4.87
C PHE A 162 -1.34 5.28 5.83
N GLU A 163 -1.53 3.95 5.88
CA GLU A 163 -0.64 3.07 6.65
C GLU A 163 0.79 3.09 6.09
N PHE A 164 0.97 3.01 4.77
CA PHE A 164 2.30 3.13 4.14
C PHE A 164 3.03 4.43 4.52
N CYS A 165 2.30 5.56 4.60
CA CYS A 165 2.87 6.87 4.97
C CYS A 165 2.95 7.10 6.49
N THR A 166 2.04 6.55 7.29
CA THR A 166 2.07 6.69 8.77
C THR A 166 3.02 5.70 9.41
N ALA A 167 3.22 4.50 8.87
CA ALA A 167 4.32 3.61 9.25
C ALA A 167 5.68 4.29 9.00
N PHE A 168 5.79 5.15 7.98
CA PHE A 168 6.96 5.98 7.75
C PHE A 168 7.08 7.12 8.78
N LYS A 169 5.96 7.79 9.14
CA LYS A 169 5.94 8.93 10.06
C LYS A 169 6.06 8.55 11.54
N SER A 170 5.50 7.42 11.99
CA SER A 170 5.68 6.93 13.36
C SER A 170 7.10 6.44 13.61
N ARG A 171 7.77 5.88 12.59
CA ARG A 171 9.15 5.38 12.70
C ARG A 171 10.26 6.43 12.61
N SER A 172 10.00 7.60 12.00
CA SER A 172 10.96 8.71 12.05
C SER A 172 11.02 9.38 13.43
N ALA A 173 9.98 9.25 14.26
CA ALA A 173 9.95 9.81 15.61
C ALA A 173 10.58 8.90 16.68
N ASP A 174 10.70 7.60 16.41
CA ASP A 174 11.37 6.63 17.30
C ASP A 174 12.89 6.54 17.09
N ASN A 175 13.44 7.16 16.04
CA ASN A 175 14.88 7.19 15.78
C ASN A 175 15.59 8.43 16.37
N ASP A 176 14.86 9.25 17.13
CA ASP A 176 15.36 10.41 17.90
C ASP A 176 15.42 10.11 19.42
N ARG A 177 15.59 8.84 19.83
CA ARG A 177 15.89 8.44 21.22
C ARG A 177 17.08 7.50 21.30
#